data_AF-A0A960NV49-F1
#
_entry.id   AF-A0A960NV49-F1
#
_cell.length_a   1.000
_cell.length_b   1.000
_cell.length_c   1.000
_cell.angle_alpha   90.00
_cell.angle_beta   90.00
_cell.angle_gamma   90.00
#
_symmetry.space_group_name_H-M   'P 1'
#
loop_
_entity.id
_entity.type
_entity.pdbx_description
1 polymer ?
#
loop_
_entity_poly.entity_id
_entity_poly.type
_entity_poly.pdbx_seq_one_letter_code
_entity_poly.pdbx_strand_id
1 'polypeptide(L)'
;RLMFRATAPSRYRIKQQPQDGCLSTLESVHELLLVLARRGLDHYPLPTQLLAAFARMQDFQMECAANPELGGYRRAPYKETGARKELVGQSARRRRYLRVD
;
A
#
# COMPACT_ATOMS: atom_id res chain seq x y z
N ARG A 1 10.31 20.72 -10.28
CA ARG A 1 9.27 19.67 -10.09
C ARG A 1 9.95 18.48 -9.41
N LEU A 2 9.43 18.02 -8.27
CA LEU A 2 9.96 16.84 -7.57
C LEU A 2 9.22 15.61 -8.05
N MET A 3 9.97 14.56 -8.42
CA MET A 3 9.45 13.27 -8.84
C MET A 3 10.23 12.18 -8.13
N PHE A 4 9.55 11.09 -7.78
CA PHE A 4 10.15 9.91 -7.17
C PHE A 4 9.59 8.65 -7.81
N ARG A 5 10.35 7.56 -7.71
CA ARG A 5 9.94 6.23 -8.14
C ARG A 5 9.83 5.35 -6.89
N ALA A 6 8.88 4.42 -6.90
CA ALA A 6 8.83 3.40 -5.88
C ALA A 6 10.13 2.60 -5.88
N THR A 7 10.78 2.48 -4.73
CA THR A 7 12.04 1.72 -4.61
C THR A 7 11.82 0.23 -4.33
N ALA A 8 10.59 -0.14 -3.97
CA ALA A 8 10.17 -1.52 -3.73
C ALA A 8 8.68 -1.70 -4.09
N PRO A 9 8.21 -2.95 -4.31
CA PRO A 9 6.78 -3.25 -4.39
C PRO A 9 6.02 -2.82 -3.14
N SER A 10 4.73 -2.51 -3.30
CA SER A 10 3.87 -2.17 -2.15
C SER A 10 3.73 -3.35 -1.19
N ARG A 11 3.84 -3.05 0.09
CA ARG A 11 3.60 -3.91 1.26
C ARG A 11 2.13 -3.89 1.70
N TYR A 12 1.24 -3.19 0.97
CA TYR A 12 -0.17 -3.10 1.35
C TYR A 12 -0.90 -4.40 1.03
N ARG A 13 -1.20 -5.16 2.09
CA ARG A 13 -1.81 -6.49 2.02
C ARG A 13 -3.33 -6.46 2.00
N ILE A 14 -3.99 -5.36 2.33
CA ILE A 14 -5.45 -5.33 2.51
C ILE A 14 -6.21 -5.06 1.21
N LYS A 15 -5.69 -4.17 0.35
CA LYS A 15 -6.31 -3.83 -0.94
C LYS A 15 -5.42 -4.21 -2.11
N GLN A 16 -6.04 -4.46 -3.25
CA GLN A 16 -5.31 -4.75 -4.49
C GLN A 16 -4.73 -3.47 -5.08
N GLN A 17 -3.41 -3.39 -5.23
CA GLN A 17 -2.78 -2.28 -5.95
C GLN A 17 -3.18 -2.27 -7.43
N PRO A 18 -3.32 -1.09 -8.07
CA PRO A 18 -3.70 -0.97 -9.48
C PRO A 18 -2.80 -1.73 -10.44
N GLN A 19 -1.48 -1.56 -10.31
CA GLN A 19 -0.43 -2.14 -11.14
C GLN A 19 0.86 -2.22 -10.32
N ASP A 20 1.87 -2.93 -10.82
CA ASP A 20 3.17 -2.99 -10.17
C ASP A 20 3.83 -1.60 -10.08
N GLY A 21 4.52 -1.36 -8.98
CA GLY A 21 5.08 -0.03 -8.67
C GLY A 21 4.08 0.98 -8.12
N CYS A 22 2.76 0.69 -8.09
CA CYS A 22 1.83 1.49 -7.30
C CYS A 22 1.99 1.21 -5.81
N LEU A 23 2.32 2.26 -5.08
CA LEU A 23 2.39 2.27 -3.63
C LEU A 23 1.04 2.66 -3.02
N SER A 24 0.80 2.24 -1.78
CA SER A 24 -0.25 2.87 -0.97
C SER A 24 0.07 4.34 -0.72
N THR A 25 -0.93 5.11 -0.26
CA THR A 25 -0.73 6.51 0.12
C THR A 25 0.37 6.67 1.15
N LEU A 26 0.41 5.82 2.19
CA LEU A 26 1.41 5.92 3.26
C LEU A 26 2.82 5.59 2.78
N GLU A 27 2.96 4.62 1.90
CA GLU A 27 4.24 4.29 1.26
C GLU A 27 4.70 5.39 0.29
N SER A 28 3.77 6.00 -0.45
CA SER A 28 4.08 7.13 -1.32
C SER A 28 4.55 8.35 -0.53
N VAL A 29 3.92 8.62 0.62
CA VAL A 29 4.35 9.67 1.55
C VAL A 29 5.74 9.34 2.12
N HIS A 30 6.00 8.10 2.51
CA HIS A 30 7.32 7.67 2.97
C HIS A 30 8.42 7.93 1.93
N GLU A 31 8.20 7.53 0.67
CA GLU A 31 9.15 7.77 -0.43
C GLU A 31 9.37 9.27 -0.68
N LEU A 32 8.30 10.06 -0.65
CA LEU A 32 8.39 11.52 -0.78
C LEU A 32 9.25 12.12 0.34
N LEU A 33 8.98 11.77 1.60
CA LEU A 33 9.74 12.27 2.76
C LEU A 33 11.22 11.87 2.68
N LEU A 34 11.52 10.65 2.23
CA LEU A 34 12.91 10.24 1.96
C LEU A 34 13.58 11.09 0.88
N VAL A 35 12.87 11.46 -0.19
CA VAL A 35 13.44 12.32 -1.24
C VAL A 35 13.64 13.75 -0.72
N LEU A 36 12.68 14.30 0.02
CA LEU A 36 12.79 15.64 0.62
C LEU A 36 13.98 15.71 1.58
N ALA A 37 14.13 14.73 2.47
CA ALA A 37 15.26 14.64 3.39
C ALA A 37 16.61 14.53 2.66
N ARG A 38 16.71 13.67 1.64
CA ARG A 38 17.93 13.54 0.82
C ARG A 38 18.29 14.80 0.05
N ARG A 39 17.32 15.66 -0.24
CA ARG A 39 17.52 16.95 -0.92
C ARG A 39 17.78 18.11 0.04
N GLY A 40 17.79 17.87 1.35
CA GLY A 40 17.92 18.91 2.37
C GLY A 40 16.72 19.86 2.42
N LEU A 41 15.56 19.43 1.93
CA LEU A 41 14.33 20.23 1.88
C LEU A 41 13.42 19.99 3.09
N ASP A 42 13.63 18.89 3.82
CA ASP A 42 12.86 18.55 5.02
C ASP A 42 13.71 17.64 5.93
N HIS A 43 13.22 17.37 7.14
CA HIS A 43 13.82 16.45 8.08
C HIS A 43 12.87 15.28 8.40
N TYR A 44 13.33 14.05 8.17
CA TYR A 44 12.54 12.84 8.44
C TYR A 44 13.28 11.94 9.45
N PRO A 45 13.16 12.21 10.76
CA PRO A 45 14.02 11.62 11.80
C PRO A 45 13.78 10.12 12.02
N LEU A 46 12.55 9.65 11.78
CA LEU A 46 12.12 8.29 12.08
C LEU A 46 11.57 7.60 10.82
N PRO A 47 12.41 7.35 9.81
CA PRO A 47 11.95 6.85 8.51
C PRO A 47 11.26 5.49 8.60
N THR A 48 11.59 4.68 9.60
CA THR A 48 10.98 3.37 9.81
C THR A 48 9.60 3.43 10.47
N GLN A 49 9.29 4.50 11.22
CA GLN A 49 8.10 4.57 12.08
C GLN A 49 6.80 4.48 11.29
N LEU A 50 6.71 5.19 10.16
CA LEU A 50 5.50 5.23 9.34
C LEU A 50 5.17 3.84 8.78
N LEU A 51 6.18 3.16 8.21
CA LEU A 51 6.00 1.82 7.66
C LEU A 51 5.73 0.78 8.76
N ALA A 52 6.36 0.92 9.94
CA ALA A 52 6.10 0.04 11.08
C ALA A 52 4.68 0.21 11.63
N ALA A 53 4.20 1.44 11.78
CA ALA A 53 2.82 1.72 12.18
C ALA A 53 1.82 1.18 11.14
N PHE A 54 2.12 1.37 9.86
CA PHE A 54 1.31 0.84 8.77
C PHE A 54 1.25 -0.69 8.76
N ALA A 55 2.35 -1.37 9.06
CA ALA A 55 2.37 -2.83 9.20
C ALA A 55 1.46 -3.29 10.34
N ARG A 56 1.63 -2.74 11.55
CA ARG A 56 0.81 -3.08 12.73
C ARG A 56 -0.69 -2.82 12.51
N MET A 57 -1.03 -1.70 11.87
CA MET A 57 -2.41 -1.38 11.51
C MET A 57 -3.00 -2.47 10.61
N GLN A 58 -2.24 -2.93 9.61
CA GLN A 58 -2.69 -3.99 8.73
C GLN A 58 -2.86 -5.31 9.47
N ASP A 59 -1.90 -5.69 10.34
CA ASP A 59 -1.97 -6.91 11.14
C ASP A 59 -3.25 -6.94 11.99
N PHE A 60 -3.51 -5.85 12.71
CA PHE A 60 -4.73 -5.71 13.51
C PHE A 60 -6.01 -5.81 12.66
N GLN A 61 -6.02 -5.19 11.48
CA GLN A 61 -7.17 -5.27 10.57
C GLN A 61 -7.39 -6.69 10.02
N MET A 62 -6.30 -7.44 9.80
CA MET A 62 -6.39 -8.83 9.35
C MET A 62 -6.88 -9.74 10.47
N GLU A 63 -6.37 -9.59 11.69
CA GLU A 63 -6.87 -10.28 12.89
C GLU A 63 -8.37 -10.04 13.09
N CYS A 64 -8.80 -8.77 13.01
CA CYS A 64 -10.20 -8.41 13.11
C CYS A 64 -11.07 -9.09 12.04
N ALA A 65 -10.59 -9.13 10.79
CA ALA A 65 -11.33 -9.73 9.68
C ALA A 65 -11.34 -11.27 9.71
N ALA A 66 -10.43 -11.89 10.46
CA ALA A 66 -10.37 -13.33 10.65
C ALA A 66 -11.22 -13.81 11.84
N ASN A 67 -11.56 -12.93 12.77
CA ASN A 67 -12.35 -13.26 13.95
C ASN A 67 -13.87 -13.15 13.65
N PRO A 68 -14.62 -14.26 13.62
CA PRO A 68 -16.04 -14.26 13.33
C PRO A 68 -16.89 -13.61 14.44
N GLU A 69 -16.37 -13.52 15.67
CA GLU A 69 -17.08 -12.93 16.82
C GLU A 69 -17.08 -11.40 16.77
N LEU A 70 -16.20 -10.79 15.98
CA LEU A 70 -16.17 -9.34 15.78
C LEU A 70 -17.22 -8.96 14.73
N GLY A 71 -18.35 -8.42 15.19
CA GLY A 71 -19.40 -7.87 14.33
C GLY A 71 -18.86 -6.74 13.44
N GLY A 72 -18.61 -7.05 12.17
CA GLY A 72 -18.06 -6.09 11.20
C GLY A 72 -18.66 -6.24 9.80
N TYR A 73 -18.41 -5.24 8.94
CA TYR A 73 -18.87 -5.24 7.54
C TYR A 73 -18.36 -6.45 6.75
N ARG A 74 -17.20 -6.98 7.13
CA ARG A 74 -16.55 -8.08 6.42
C ARG A 74 -16.79 -9.39 7.17
N ARG A 75 -17.45 -10.35 6.50
CA ARG A 75 -17.74 -11.69 7.05
C ARG A 75 -16.71 -12.76 6.66
N ALA A 76 -15.63 -12.36 5.97
CA ALA A 76 -14.61 -13.27 5.49
C ALA A 76 -13.20 -12.64 5.60
N PRO A 77 -12.16 -13.47 5.86
CA PRO A 77 -10.77 -13.02 5.89
C PRO A 77 -10.32 -12.35 4.60
N TYR A 78 -9.25 -11.55 4.68
CA TYR A 78 -8.59 -11.03 3.48
C TYR A 78 -7.94 -12.19 2.71
N LYS A 79 -8.07 -12.15 1.38
CA LYS A 79 -7.32 -13.04 0.52
C LYS A 79 -5.90 -12.52 0.39
N GLU A 80 -4.95 -13.45 0.39
CA GLU A 80 -3.57 -13.19 -0.02
C GLU A 80 -3.53 -12.47 -1.37
N THR A 81 -2.56 -11.58 -1.55
CA THR A 81 -2.46 -10.73 -2.75
C THR A 81 -2.39 -11.56 -4.03
N GLY A 82 -1.61 -12.65 -4.04
CA GLY A 82 -1.48 -13.56 -5.18
C GLY A 82 -2.70 -14.47 -5.42
N ALA A 83 -3.58 -14.65 -4.44
CA ALA A 83 -4.79 -15.48 -4.57
C ALA A 83 -6.04 -14.68 -4.99
N ARG A 84 -5.88 -13.39 -5.29
CA ARG A 84 -6.98 -12.52 -5.70
C ARG A 84 -7.30 -12.74 -7.16
N LYS A 85 -8.60 -12.77 -7.46
CA LYS A 85 -9.07 -12.82 -8.85
C LYS A 85 -8.56 -11.59 -9.59
N GLU A 86 -8.12 -11.81 -10.81
CA GLU A 86 -7.86 -10.72 -11.73
C GLU A 86 -9.11 -9.85 -11.89
N LEU A 87 -8.88 -8.56 -12.07
CA LEU A 87 -9.96 -7.64 -12.33
C LEU A 87 -10.42 -7.79 -13.77
N VAL A 88 -11.73 -7.73 -13.97
CA VAL A 88 -12.37 -7.87 -15.27
C VAL A 88 -13.15 -6.61 -15.64
N GLY A 89 -13.45 -6.46 -16.94
CA GLY A 89 -14.27 -5.36 -17.47
C GLY A 89 -13.67 -3.97 -17.24
N GLN A 90 -14.53 -3.00 -16.87
CA GLN A 90 -14.11 -1.61 -16.66
C GLN A 90 -13.09 -1.42 -15.54
N SER A 91 -13.04 -2.34 -14.57
CA SER A 91 -12.05 -2.30 -13.48
C SER A 91 -10.65 -2.72 -13.95
N ALA A 92 -10.56 -3.56 -14.98
CA ALA A 92 -9.30 -3.94 -15.62
C ALA A 92 -8.72 -2.79 -16.46
N ARG A 93 -9.61 -2.05 -17.16
CA ARG A 93 -9.23 -0.92 -18.02
C ARG A 93 -8.71 0.28 -17.24
N ARG A 94 -9.20 0.49 -16.02
CA ARG A 94 -8.90 1.63 -15.13
C ARG A 94 -7.54 1.56 -14.44
N ARG A 95 -6.56 0.73 -14.84
CA ARG A 95 -5.40 0.44 -13.97
C ARG A 95 -4.02 0.64 -14.56
N ARG A 96 -3.88 0.97 -15.84
CA ARG A 96 -2.57 1.19 -16.46
C ARG A 96 -2.26 2.68 -16.54
N TYR A 97 -1.72 3.23 -15.46
CA TYR A 97 -1.34 4.64 -15.36
C TYR A 97 0.17 4.85 -15.31
N LEU A 98 0.93 3.81 -14.93
CA LEU A 98 2.38 3.80 -15.03
C LEU A 98 2.72 3.19 -16.39
N ARG A 99 3.70 3.79 -17.07
CA ARG A 99 4.28 3.19 -18.25
C ARG A 99 5.08 1.98 -17.80
N VAL A 100 4.85 0.85 -18.46
CA VAL A 100 5.78 -0.28 -18.40
C VAL A 100 6.89 0.12 -19.35
N ASP A 101 8.08 0.37 -18.81
CA ASP A 101 9.28 0.63 -19.61
C ASP A 101 9.67 -0.62 -20.42
#